data_AF-A0A4S2L2D2-F1
#
_entry.id   AF-A0A4S2L2D2-F1
#
_cell.length_a   1.000
_cell.length_b   1.000
_cell.length_c   1.000
_cell.angle_alpha   90.00
_cell.angle_beta   90.00
_cell.angle_gamma   90.00
#
_symmetry.space_group_name_H-M   'P 1'
#
loop_
_entity.id
_entity.type
_entity.pdbx_description
1 polymer ?
#
loop_
_entity_poly.entity_id
_entity_poly.type
_entity_poly.pdbx_seq_one_letter_code
_entity_poly.pdbx_strand_id
1 'polypeptide(L)'
;METPPSHLITGVTLVDSLTSVPPDYTVISQTVNGSGTADLARLKKSCYLCYRREKLGACPTTTPALVDLVLLHDGIPIPAGYTLVVMSGAQPSSRRRSRKAKFYVKYSPLNSAKDLVTDIVISSRGHNVAGGFVFIGEIHSLWIFIRRVSHSPTSTPDHQLLDRRSADHRPTTDPLRLTQQPRVPSSLPEPKPRPVIYSAEYVLSGVPFELNKKYFMDGFEDFDGFLEQICCKTPEEVEKEFNYGFALERSVIRSP
;
A
#
# COMPACT_ATOMS: atom_id res chain seq x y z
N MET A 1 -16.47 -19.74 -23.00
CA MET A 1 -15.04 -19.88 -22.65
C MET A 1 -14.53 -18.48 -22.38
N GLU A 2 -14.14 -18.18 -21.15
CA GLU A 2 -13.55 -16.89 -20.79
C GLU A 2 -12.11 -16.87 -21.33
N THR A 3 -11.78 -15.90 -22.18
CA THR A 3 -10.44 -15.79 -22.76
C THR A 3 -9.42 -15.64 -21.62
N PRO A 4 -8.34 -16.45 -21.58
CA PRO A 4 -7.37 -16.35 -20.51
C PRO A 4 -6.77 -14.94 -20.46
N PRO A 5 -6.45 -14.42 -19.26
CA PRO A 5 -5.89 -13.09 -19.09
C PRO A 5 -4.59 -12.98 -19.88
N SER A 6 -4.58 -12.10 -20.88
CA SER A 6 -3.44 -11.96 -21.79
C SER A 6 -2.25 -11.27 -21.14
N HIS A 7 -2.47 -10.57 -20.02
CA HIS A 7 -1.49 -9.69 -19.41
C HIS A 7 -1.70 -9.55 -17.89
N LEU A 8 -0.60 -9.26 -17.18
CA LEU A 8 -0.60 -8.89 -15.76
C LEU A 8 0.06 -7.54 -15.53
N ILE A 9 -0.21 -6.93 -14.38
CA ILE A 9 0.47 -5.70 -13.95
C ILE A 9 1.67 -6.08 -13.07
N THR A 10 2.86 -5.57 -13.43
CA THR A 10 4.13 -5.82 -12.70
C THR A 10 4.69 -4.58 -12.01
N GLY A 11 4.02 -3.44 -12.15
CA GLY A 11 4.44 -2.18 -11.55
C GLY A 11 3.30 -1.16 -11.54
N VAL A 12 3.26 -0.35 -10.50
CA VAL A 12 2.31 0.76 -10.32
C VAL A 12 3.07 1.92 -9.70
N THR A 13 2.90 3.11 -10.26
CA THR A 13 3.52 4.35 -9.78
C THR A 13 2.60 5.53 -10.05
N LEU A 14 2.92 6.68 -9.46
CA LEU A 14 2.27 7.95 -9.76
C LEU A 14 3.21 8.84 -10.56
N VAL A 15 2.68 9.73 -11.40
CA VAL A 15 3.45 10.78 -12.08
C VAL A 15 2.78 12.13 -11.93
N ASP A 16 3.55 13.21 -11.86
CA ASP A 16 3.02 14.57 -11.74
C ASP A 16 2.87 15.29 -13.08
N SER A 17 3.39 14.70 -14.15
CA SER A 17 3.23 15.13 -15.54
C SER A 17 3.10 13.93 -16.49
N LEU A 18 2.29 14.08 -17.55
CA LEU A 18 2.18 13.10 -18.64
C LEU A 18 3.49 12.94 -19.43
N THR A 19 4.43 13.89 -19.31
CA THR A 19 5.76 13.79 -19.91
C THR A 19 6.78 13.04 -19.05
N SER A 20 6.43 12.71 -17.80
CA SER A 20 7.30 12.06 -16.82
C SER A 20 7.00 10.56 -16.63
N VAL A 21 6.26 9.97 -17.56
CA VAL A 21 5.90 8.55 -17.53
C VAL A 21 7.16 7.70 -17.67
N PRO A 22 7.43 6.76 -16.74
CA PRO A 22 8.59 5.89 -16.84
C PRO A 22 8.56 5.03 -18.10
N PRO A 23 9.73 4.56 -18.60
CA PRO A 23 9.79 3.58 -19.67
C PRO A 23 8.93 2.35 -19.36
N ASP A 24 8.22 1.84 -20.37
CA ASP A 24 7.33 0.67 -20.29
C ASP A 24 6.09 0.83 -19.38
N TYR A 25 5.81 2.03 -18.87
CA TYR A 25 4.57 2.31 -18.15
C TYR A 25 3.53 2.96 -19.07
N THR A 26 2.28 2.57 -18.86
CA THR A 26 1.09 3.22 -19.43
C THR A 26 0.50 4.15 -18.38
N VAL A 27 0.19 5.38 -18.77
CA VAL A 27 -0.49 6.36 -17.91
C VAL A 27 -2.01 6.35 -18.13
N ILE A 28 -2.77 6.41 -17.04
CA ILE A 28 -4.22 6.64 -17.08
C ILE A 28 -4.45 8.15 -17.05
N SER A 29 -4.53 8.78 -18.21
CA SER A 29 -4.71 10.24 -18.35
C SER A 29 -6.18 10.66 -18.49
N GLN A 30 -7.06 9.73 -18.87
CA GLN A 30 -8.47 9.98 -19.12
C GLN A 30 -9.36 8.94 -18.44
N THR A 31 -10.57 9.35 -18.11
CA THR A 31 -11.60 8.44 -17.59
C THR A 31 -12.07 7.48 -18.69
N VAL A 32 -12.37 6.23 -18.36
CA VAL A 32 -12.79 5.19 -19.32
C VAL A 32 -14.06 5.54 -20.10
N ASN A 33 -14.94 6.35 -19.55
CA ASN A 33 -16.15 6.85 -20.22
C ASN A 33 -15.90 8.09 -21.09
N GLY A 34 -14.64 8.50 -21.28
CA GLY A 34 -14.24 9.63 -22.15
C GLY A 34 -14.66 11.02 -21.66
N SER A 35 -15.25 11.12 -20.47
CA SER A 35 -15.89 12.35 -19.99
C SER A 35 -14.95 13.40 -19.37
N GLY A 36 -13.70 13.04 -19.07
CA GLY A 36 -12.76 13.96 -18.42
C GLY A 36 -11.37 13.39 -18.19
N THR A 37 -10.53 14.20 -17.55
CA THR A 37 -9.17 13.81 -17.16
C THR A 37 -9.20 12.89 -15.95
N ALA A 38 -8.28 11.94 -15.88
CA ALA A 38 -8.07 11.09 -14.72
C ALA A 38 -7.03 11.69 -13.74
N ASP A 39 -7.06 13.01 -13.56
CA ASP A 39 -6.16 13.70 -12.64
C ASP A 39 -6.61 13.51 -11.19
N LEU A 40 -5.78 12.82 -10.42
CA LEU A 40 -6.02 12.49 -9.01
C LEU A 40 -5.67 13.66 -8.09
N ALA A 41 -5.16 14.77 -8.62
CA ALA A 41 -4.85 15.97 -7.86
C ALA A 41 -6.07 16.86 -7.62
N ARG A 42 -6.05 17.60 -6.50
CA ARG A 42 -7.13 18.56 -6.20
C ARG A 42 -6.88 19.94 -6.79
N LEU A 43 -5.65 20.47 -6.70
CA LEU A 43 -5.40 21.93 -6.79
C LEU A 43 -3.96 22.38 -7.08
N LYS A 44 -2.93 21.52 -7.07
CA LYS A 44 -1.51 21.99 -7.12
C LYS A 44 -0.73 21.43 -8.29
N LYS A 45 -0.34 20.17 -8.18
CA LYS A 45 0.38 19.43 -9.20
C LYS A 45 -0.52 18.31 -9.65
N SER A 46 -0.65 18.10 -10.95
CA SER A 46 -1.35 16.95 -11.48
C SER A 46 -0.78 15.66 -10.90
N CYS A 47 -1.60 14.62 -10.88
CA CYS A 47 -1.22 13.32 -10.34
C CYS A 47 -1.94 12.25 -11.14
N TYR A 48 -1.21 11.50 -11.95
CA TYR A 48 -1.76 10.42 -12.76
C TYR A 48 -1.23 9.07 -12.29
N LEU A 49 -2.09 8.06 -12.35
CA LEU A 49 -1.69 6.68 -12.08
C LEU A 49 -1.07 6.08 -13.33
N CYS A 50 0.08 5.42 -13.15
CA CYS A 50 0.78 4.70 -14.18
C CYS A 50 0.92 3.23 -13.76
N TYR A 51 0.85 2.34 -14.73
CA TYR A 51 1.10 0.91 -14.52
C TYR A 51 1.93 0.31 -15.65
N ARG A 52 2.74 -0.68 -15.31
CA ARG A 52 3.49 -1.49 -16.28
C ARG A 52 2.77 -2.82 -16.47
N ARG A 53 2.60 -3.22 -17.72
CA ARG A 53 1.86 -4.42 -18.10
C ARG A 53 2.75 -5.34 -18.92
N GLU A 54 2.75 -6.62 -18.58
CA GLU A 54 3.54 -7.65 -19.27
C GLU A 54 2.63 -8.82 -19.68
N LYS A 55 3.01 -9.51 -20.77
CA LYS A 55 2.28 -10.68 -21.26
C LYS A 55 2.50 -11.87 -20.33
N LEU A 56 1.42 -12.47 -19.84
CA LEU A 56 1.47 -13.53 -18.82
C LEU A 56 2.37 -14.71 -19.22
N GLY A 57 2.32 -15.16 -20.47
CA GLY A 57 3.14 -16.27 -20.96
C GLY A 57 4.61 -15.95 -21.26
N ALA A 58 5.03 -14.68 -21.12
CA ALA A 58 6.40 -14.25 -21.41
C ALA A 58 7.21 -13.93 -20.14
N CYS A 59 6.53 -13.85 -18.99
CA CYS A 59 7.18 -13.51 -17.72
C CYS A 59 7.76 -14.77 -17.04
N PRO A 60 8.96 -14.67 -16.43
CA PRO A 60 9.43 -15.66 -15.48
C PRO A 60 8.41 -15.94 -14.37
N THR A 61 8.42 -17.16 -13.85
CA THR A 61 7.51 -17.60 -12.77
C THR A 61 7.77 -16.86 -11.44
N THR A 62 8.93 -16.25 -11.28
CA THR A 62 9.30 -15.44 -10.10
C THR A 62 8.96 -13.96 -10.25
N THR A 63 8.45 -13.53 -11.41
CA THR A 63 8.11 -12.12 -11.67
C THR A 63 7.15 -11.60 -10.60
N PRO A 64 7.42 -10.42 -10.00
CA PRO A 64 6.51 -9.81 -9.04
C PRO A 64 5.24 -9.35 -9.76
N ALA A 65 4.14 -10.03 -9.48
CA ALA A 65 2.84 -9.75 -10.06
C ALA A 65 1.96 -9.01 -9.06
N LEU A 66 1.24 -7.99 -9.52
CA LEU A 66 0.29 -7.25 -8.70
C LEU A 66 -0.90 -8.15 -8.37
N VAL A 67 -1.09 -8.43 -7.07
CA VAL A 67 -2.21 -9.25 -6.60
C VAL A 67 -3.31 -8.42 -5.97
N ASP A 68 -2.97 -7.22 -5.48
CA ASP A 68 -3.94 -6.28 -4.92
C ASP A 68 -3.47 -4.82 -5.03
N LEU A 69 -4.44 -3.93 -5.20
CA LEU A 69 -4.30 -2.48 -5.17
C LEU A 69 -5.48 -1.92 -4.38
N VAL A 70 -5.19 -1.16 -3.32
CA VAL A 70 -6.19 -0.57 -2.43
C VAL A 70 -5.98 0.93 -2.29
N LEU A 71 -7.07 1.67 -2.08
CA LEU A 71 -7.03 3.08 -1.73
C LEU A 71 -7.37 3.23 -0.24
N LEU A 72 -6.43 3.74 0.55
CA LEU A 72 -6.61 3.91 2.00
C LEU A 72 -6.58 5.39 2.38
N HIS A 73 -7.51 5.79 3.23
CA HIS A 73 -7.54 7.12 3.84
C HIS A 73 -6.57 7.21 5.03
N ASP A 74 -6.25 8.44 5.44
CA ASP A 74 -5.37 8.67 6.58
C ASP A 74 -5.97 8.10 7.88
N GLY A 75 -5.11 7.59 8.75
CA GLY A 75 -5.53 6.92 9.98
C GLY A 75 -5.97 5.45 9.84
N ILE A 76 -6.19 4.95 8.61
CA ILE A 76 -6.45 3.52 8.39
C ILE A 76 -5.12 2.74 8.46
N PRO A 77 -5.04 1.66 9.26
CA PRO A 77 -3.84 0.85 9.33
C PRO A 77 -3.52 0.20 7.98
N ILE A 78 -2.25 0.22 7.60
CA ILE A 78 -1.79 -0.40 6.36
C ILE A 78 -1.83 -1.92 6.54
N PRO A 79 -2.55 -2.68 5.68
CA PRO A 79 -2.60 -4.13 5.80
C PRO A 79 -1.24 -4.78 5.55
N ALA A 80 -1.03 -5.96 6.13
CA ALA A 80 0.24 -6.68 6.01
C ALA A 80 0.59 -7.01 4.54
N GLY A 81 1.85 -6.78 4.17
CA GLY A 81 2.36 -7.04 2.83
C GLY A 81 2.05 -5.96 1.78
N TYR A 82 1.38 -4.87 2.18
CA TYR A 82 1.14 -3.74 1.28
C TYR A 82 2.24 -2.69 1.40
N THR A 83 2.61 -2.12 0.26
CA THR A 83 3.57 -1.01 0.17
C THR A 83 2.91 0.21 -0.48
N LEU A 84 3.36 1.40 -0.07
CA LEU A 84 2.84 2.66 -0.59
C LEU A 84 3.24 2.83 -2.07
N VAL A 85 2.29 3.18 -2.93
CA VAL A 85 2.59 3.67 -4.28
C VAL A 85 3.15 5.09 -4.16
N VAL A 86 4.37 5.27 -4.63
CA VAL A 86 5.07 6.56 -4.59
C VAL A 86 5.06 7.22 -5.95
N MET A 87 5.28 8.54 -5.94
CA MET A 87 5.50 9.31 -7.15
C MET A 87 6.84 8.91 -7.78
N SER A 88 6.85 8.63 -9.08
CA SER A 88 8.05 8.32 -9.84
C SER A 88 9.08 9.45 -9.73
N GLY A 89 10.35 9.10 -9.53
CA GLY A 89 11.42 10.08 -9.35
C GLY A 89 11.39 10.86 -8.02
N ALA A 90 10.42 10.61 -7.14
CA ALA A 90 10.37 11.32 -5.86
C ALA A 90 11.39 10.76 -4.85
N GLN A 91 12.01 11.68 -4.11
CA GLN A 91 12.92 11.32 -3.03
C GLN A 91 12.18 10.56 -1.92
N PRO A 92 12.79 9.54 -1.28
CA PRO A 92 12.16 8.74 -0.23
C PRO A 92 11.75 9.53 1.02
N SER A 93 12.29 10.74 1.19
CA SER A 93 11.90 11.70 2.24
C SER A 93 10.57 12.42 1.94
N SER A 94 10.08 12.39 0.69
CA SER A 94 8.82 13.02 0.28
C SER A 94 7.56 12.25 0.70
N ARG A 95 7.70 11.17 1.48
CA ARG A 95 6.62 10.43 2.17
C ARG A 95 5.94 11.29 3.25
N ARG A 96 5.52 12.50 2.88
CA ARG A 96 4.83 13.44 3.74
C ARG A 96 3.53 12.79 4.20
N ARG A 97 3.21 12.99 5.48
CA ARG A 97 1.95 12.59 6.12
C ARG A 97 0.82 13.49 5.60
N SER A 98 0.40 13.24 4.37
CA SER A 98 -0.77 13.87 3.75
C SER A 98 -2.03 13.17 4.26
N ARG A 99 -3.03 13.94 4.70
CA ARG A 99 -4.39 13.48 5.06
C ARG A 99 -5.22 13.00 3.86
N LYS A 100 -4.59 12.83 2.70
CA LYS A 100 -5.24 12.37 1.47
C LYS A 100 -5.23 10.85 1.41
N ALA A 101 -6.22 10.30 0.71
CA ALA A 101 -6.22 8.91 0.33
C ALA A 101 -4.94 8.58 -0.47
N LYS A 102 -4.37 7.41 -0.23
CA LYS A 102 -3.13 6.92 -0.85
C LYS A 102 -3.34 5.52 -1.39
N PHE A 103 -2.69 5.23 -2.52
CA PHE A 103 -2.69 3.90 -3.09
C PHE A 103 -1.64 3.02 -2.40
N TYR A 104 -2.02 1.78 -2.12
CA TYR A 104 -1.15 0.74 -1.61
C TYR A 104 -1.27 -0.50 -2.47
N VAL A 105 -0.14 -1.14 -2.73
CA VAL A 105 -0.04 -2.31 -3.61
C VAL A 105 0.51 -3.50 -2.86
N LYS A 106 0.04 -4.69 -3.23
CA LYS A 106 0.61 -5.96 -2.80
C LYS A 106 1.06 -6.72 -4.03
N TYR A 107 2.31 -7.15 -4.00
CA TYR A 107 2.88 -8.02 -5.03
C TYR A 107 3.09 -9.42 -4.48
N SER A 108 3.11 -10.41 -5.36
CA SER A 108 3.57 -11.76 -5.07
C SER A 108 4.28 -12.33 -6.29
N PRO A 109 5.28 -13.21 -6.12
CA PRO A 109 5.84 -13.96 -7.24
C PRO A 109 4.74 -14.68 -8.02
N LEU A 110 4.82 -14.67 -9.35
CA LEU A 110 3.77 -15.19 -10.23
C LEU A 110 3.41 -16.66 -9.92
N ASN A 111 4.37 -17.50 -9.57
CA ASN A 111 4.19 -18.90 -9.16
C ASN A 111 3.51 -19.10 -7.79
N SER A 112 3.25 -18.03 -7.05
CA SER A 112 2.58 -18.08 -5.74
C SER A 112 1.28 -17.27 -5.72
N ALA A 113 1.05 -16.45 -6.76
CA ALA A 113 -0.11 -15.61 -6.89
C ALA A 113 -1.35 -16.45 -7.24
N LYS A 114 -2.39 -16.36 -6.39
CA LYS A 114 -3.70 -16.97 -6.61
C LYS A 114 -4.63 -16.12 -7.45
N ASP A 115 -4.46 -14.81 -7.37
CA ASP A 115 -5.23 -13.84 -8.15
C ASP A 115 -4.27 -12.80 -8.69
N LEU A 116 -4.57 -12.31 -9.89
CA LEU A 116 -3.77 -11.31 -10.58
C LEU A 116 -4.62 -10.09 -10.91
N VAL A 117 -4.11 -8.90 -10.59
CA VAL A 117 -4.66 -7.66 -11.12
C VAL A 117 -4.18 -7.51 -12.55
N THR A 118 -5.14 -7.52 -13.48
CA THR A 118 -4.87 -7.47 -14.93
C THR A 118 -5.05 -6.09 -15.51
N ASP A 119 -5.85 -5.25 -14.86
CA ASP A 119 -6.23 -3.94 -15.37
C ASP A 119 -6.64 -2.98 -14.25
N ILE A 120 -6.43 -1.70 -14.49
CA ILE A 120 -6.80 -0.59 -13.59
C ILE A 120 -7.48 0.47 -14.45
N VAL A 121 -8.67 0.89 -14.04
CA VAL A 121 -9.42 1.92 -14.77
C VAL A 121 -9.98 2.94 -13.81
N ILE A 122 -10.13 4.16 -14.32
CA ILE A 122 -10.68 5.29 -13.60
C ILE A 122 -11.92 5.76 -14.37
N SER A 123 -13.02 5.99 -13.68
CA SER A 123 -14.24 6.58 -14.24
C SER A 123 -14.66 7.82 -13.46
N SER A 124 -15.54 8.62 -14.05
CA SER A 124 -16.24 9.67 -13.31
C SER A 124 -17.17 9.08 -12.26
N ARG A 125 -17.36 9.81 -11.15
CA ARG A 125 -18.24 9.40 -10.04
C ARG A 125 -19.62 8.96 -10.54
N GLY A 126 -20.10 7.84 -10.01
CA GLY A 126 -21.41 7.27 -10.35
C GLY A 126 -21.41 6.43 -11.62
N HIS A 127 -20.31 6.37 -12.38
CA HIS A 127 -20.22 5.53 -13.57
C HIS A 127 -19.51 4.20 -13.24
N ASN A 128 -20.29 3.15 -13.02
CA ASN A 128 -19.76 1.80 -12.84
C ASN A 128 -19.06 1.29 -14.11
N VAL A 129 -18.14 0.36 -13.92
CA VAL A 129 -17.43 -0.31 -15.03
C VAL A 129 -17.81 -1.80 -15.02
N ALA A 130 -18.35 -2.27 -16.15
CA ALA A 130 -18.75 -3.67 -16.32
C ALA A 130 -17.56 -4.59 -16.65
N GLY A 131 -17.78 -5.91 -16.63
CA GLY A 131 -16.77 -6.90 -17.05
C GLY A 131 -15.72 -7.18 -15.97
N GLY A 132 -16.17 -7.58 -14.77
CA GLY A 132 -15.30 -8.09 -13.70
C GLY A 132 -14.43 -7.04 -13.01
N PHE A 133 -14.71 -5.76 -13.20
CA PHE A 133 -14.07 -4.68 -12.46
C PHE A 133 -14.70 -4.51 -11.07
N VAL A 134 -13.86 -4.34 -10.06
CA VAL A 134 -14.24 -4.12 -8.66
C VAL A 134 -13.83 -2.71 -8.25
N PHE A 135 -14.76 -1.98 -7.64
CA PHE A 135 -14.52 -0.65 -7.09
C PHE A 135 -13.59 -0.74 -5.87
N ILE A 136 -12.53 0.07 -5.84
CA ILE A 136 -11.56 0.10 -4.74
C ILE A 136 -11.51 1.42 -3.98
N GLY A 137 -12.23 2.44 -4.45
CA GLY A 137 -12.32 3.73 -3.76
C GLY A 137 -12.55 4.91 -4.69
N GLU A 138 -12.72 6.07 -4.06
CA GLU A 138 -12.96 7.36 -4.72
C GLU A 138 -11.91 8.38 -4.31
N ILE A 139 -11.44 9.19 -5.26
CA ILE A 139 -10.64 10.39 -5.00
C ILE A 139 -11.07 11.51 -5.94
N HIS A 140 -11.42 12.67 -5.39
CA HIS A 140 -11.85 13.87 -6.15
C HIS A 140 -12.92 13.59 -7.23
N SER A 141 -13.97 12.85 -6.87
CA SER A 141 -15.04 12.46 -7.81
C SER A 141 -14.60 11.55 -8.96
N LEU A 142 -13.45 10.92 -8.84
CA LEU A 142 -13.00 9.83 -9.70
C LEU A 142 -13.14 8.51 -8.95
N TRP A 143 -13.80 7.54 -9.58
CA TRP A 143 -13.95 6.19 -9.08
C TRP A 143 -12.87 5.30 -9.67
N ILE A 144 -12.19 4.53 -8.82
CA ILE A 144 -11.08 3.67 -9.22
C ILE A 144 -11.54 2.22 -9.13
N PHE A 145 -11.25 1.48 -10.19
CA PHE A 145 -11.58 0.07 -10.32
C PHE A 145 -10.37 -0.75 -10.73
N ILE A 146 -10.37 -2.02 -10.33
CA ILE A 146 -9.41 -3.01 -10.77
C ILE A 146 -10.11 -4.26 -11.28
N ARG A 147 -9.53 -4.92 -12.27
CA ARG A 147 -9.98 -6.26 -12.69
C ARG A 147 -9.02 -7.31 -12.16
N ARG A 148 -9.56 -8.27 -11.42
CA ARG A 148 -8.83 -9.44 -10.94
C ARG A 148 -9.27 -10.68 -11.69
N VAL A 149 -8.34 -11.60 -11.87
CA VAL A 149 -8.60 -12.92 -12.43
C VAL A 149 -7.94 -13.96 -11.55
N SER A 150 -8.59 -15.09 -11.37
CA SER A 150 -7.97 -16.23 -10.69
C SER A 150 -6.83 -16.77 -11.55
N HIS A 151 -5.72 -17.03 -10.90
CA HIS A 151 -4.51 -17.57 -11.49
C HIS A 151 -4.19 -18.88 -10.76
N SER A 152 -4.03 -19.95 -11.54
CA SER A 152 -3.57 -21.23 -10.99
C SER A 152 -2.04 -21.23 -11.09
N PRO A 153 -1.31 -21.15 -9.96
CA PRO A 153 0.14 -21.26 -10.01
C PRO A 153 0.51 -22.66 -10.48
N THR A 154 1.04 -22.77 -11.69
CA THR A 154 1.55 -24.04 -12.19
C THR A 154 2.78 -24.42 -11.37
N SER A 155 2.64 -25.42 -10.51
CA SER A 155 3.75 -26.05 -9.80
C SER A 155 4.51 -26.94 -10.78
N THR A 156 5.37 -26.39 -11.64
CA THR A 156 6.38 -27.23 -12.32
C THR A 156 7.62 -27.31 -11.44
N PRO A 157 7.97 -28.49 -10.89
CA PRO A 157 9.31 -28.71 -10.35
C PRO A 157 10.28 -28.82 -11.54
N ASP A 158 11.20 -27.87 -11.66
CA ASP A 158 12.33 -27.93 -12.60
C ASP A 158 13.37 -28.97 -12.15
N HIS A 159 12.98 -30.24 -12.15
CA HIS A 159 13.89 -31.38 -12.10
C HIS A 159 13.55 -32.37 -13.21
N GLN A 160 13.68 -31.94 -14.48
CA GLN A 160 13.94 -32.86 -15.58
C GLN A 160 15.45 -32.84 -15.86
N LEU A 161 16.20 -33.55 -15.01
CA LEU A 161 17.44 -34.16 -15.49
C LEU A 161 17.06 -35.41 -16.28
N LEU A 162 17.66 -35.51 -17.46
CA LEU A 162 17.64 -36.68 -18.32
C LEU A 162 17.75 -37.96 -17.51
N ASP A 163 16.83 -38.90 -17.70
CA ASP A 163 17.28 -40.28 -17.82
C ASP A 163 16.49 -41.07 -18.85
N ARG A 164 17.27 -41.70 -19.71
CA ARG A 164 16.89 -42.24 -21.01
C ARG A 164 16.92 -43.75 -20.89
N ARG A 165 15.75 -44.39 -21.02
CA ARG A 165 15.52 -45.80 -21.41
C ARG A 165 16.23 -46.89 -20.59
N SER A 166 15.45 -47.80 -20.00
CA SER A 166 15.35 -49.18 -20.50
C SER A 166 14.23 -49.95 -19.81
N ALA A 167 13.71 -50.91 -20.56
CA ALA A 167 12.53 -51.71 -20.25
C ALA A 167 12.79 -52.83 -19.23
N ASP A 168 11.65 -53.28 -18.69
CA ASP A 168 11.32 -54.61 -18.23
C ASP A 168 11.92 -55.22 -16.95
N HIS A 169 11.04 -56.02 -16.33
CA HIS A 169 11.23 -57.09 -15.34
C HIS A 169 11.05 -56.72 -13.85
N ARG A 170 9.83 -56.98 -13.36
CA ARG A 170 9.51 -57.45 -11.99
C ARG A 170 9.67 -58.99 -11.96
N PRO A 171 9.54 -59.68 -10.81
CA PRO A 171 9.86 -59.32 -9.41
C PRO A 171 10.67 -60.46 -8.73
N THR A 172 11.37 -60.21 -7.61
CA THR A 172 11.69 -61.27 -6.62
C THR A 172 11.90 -60.65 -5.24
N THR A 173 11.30 -61.34 -4.27
CA THR A 173 11.34 -61.27 -2.81
C THR A 173 12.70 -60.92 -2.17
N ASP A 174 12.71 -60.03 -1.17
CA ASP A 174 13.01 -60.42 0.23
C ASP A 174 12.85 -59.25 1.23
N PRO A 175 12.43 -59.50 2.49
CA PRO A 175 12.19 -58.47 3.48
C PRO A 175 13.38 -58.33 4.44
N LEU A 176 13.99 -57.14 4.52
CA LEU A 176 14.83 -56.78 5.66
C LEU A 176 14.36 -55.46 6.26
N ARG A 177 13.68 -55.64 7.39
CA ARG A 177 13.17 -54.62 8.30
C ARG A 177 14.33 -54.08 9.12
N LEU A 178 14.76 -52.85 8.84
CA LEU A 178 15.64 -52.09 9.74
C LEU A 178 14.89 -50.84 10.21
N THR A 179 14.26 -50.98 11.37
CA THR A 179 13.82 -49.88 12.22
C THR A 179 15.04 -49.07 12.66
N GLN A 180 15.20 -47.86 12.13
CA GLN A 180 16.03 -46.83 12.76
C GLN A 180 15.24 -45.52 12.82
N GLN A 181 14.66 -45.26 14.00
CA GLN A 181 14.24 -43.93 14.40
C GLN A 181 15.48 -43.02 14.52
N PRO A 182 15.45 -41.78 14.01
CA PRO A 182 16.45 -40.79 14.37
C PRO A 182 16.24 -40.36 15.83
N ARG A 183 17.28 -40.55 16.65
CA ARG A 183 17.38 -40.07 18.03
C ARG A 183 17.33 -38.55 18.06
N VAL A 184 16.47 -37.99 18.91
CA VAL A 184 16.46 -36.57 19.28
C VAL A 184 17.62 -36.32 20.26
N PRO A 185 18.54 -35.37 20.00
CA PRO A 185 19.44 -34.87 21.04
C PRO A 185 18.67 -33.91 21.94
N SER A 186 18.48 -34.33 23.19
CA SER A 186 18.00 -33.51 24.29
C SER A 186 19.06 -32.49 24.74
N SER A 187 18.65 -31.23 24.86
CA SER A 187 19.17 -30.12 25.70
C SER A 187 19.51 -28.83 24.94
N LEU A 188 18.50 -27.96 24.75
CA LEU A 188 18.71 -26.51 24.69
C LEU A 188 18.24 -25.90 26.01
N PRO A 189 18.98 -24.97 26.65
CA PRO A 189 18.51 -24.30 27.85
C PRO A 189 17.38 -23.33 27.51
N GLU A 190 16.26 -23.49 28.20
CA GLU A 190 15.07 -22.62 28.11
C GLU A 190 15.39 -21.23 28.71
N PRO A 191 15.17 -20.12 27.99
CA PRO A 191 15.38 -18.79 28.55
C PRO A 191 14.23 -18.46 29.50
N LYS A 192 14.53 -18.34 30.80
CA LYS A 192 13.60 -17.85 31.83
C LYS A 192 13.06 -16.46 31.44
N PRO A 193 11.74 -16.21 31.52
CA PRO A 193 11.20 -14.88 31.33
C PRO A 193 11.63 -13.99 32.50
N ARG A 194 12.42 -12.95 32.22
CA ARG A 194 12.68 -11.86 33.17
C ARG A 194 11.48 -10.93 33.16
N PRO A 195 10.91 -10.53 34.31
CA PRO A 195 9.90 -9.49 34.34
C PRO A 195 10.57 -8.16 34.01
N VAL A 196 10.30 -7.61 32.82
CA VAL A 196 10.69 -6.25 32.47
C VAL A 196 9.64 -5.33 33.07
N ILE A 197 9.97 -4.75 34.22
CA ILE A 197 9.19 -3.67 34.83
C ILE A 197 9.41 -2.43 33.95
N TYR A 198 8.38 -2.01 33.22
CA TYR A 198 8.39 -0.72 32.52
C TYR A 198 8.09 0.39 33.53
N SER A 199 9.12 0.98 34.14
CA SER A 199 9.01 2.28 34.79
C SER A 199 9.12 3.39 33.74
N ALA A 200 8.01 4.04 33.44
CA ALA A 200 7.81 4.92 32.27
C ALA A 200 8.38 6.34 32.40
N GLU A 201 9.22 6.65 33.38
CA GLU A 201 9.41 8.06 33.75
C GLU A 201 10.56 8.77 33.04
N TYR A 202 11.66 8.14 32.63
CA TYR A 202 12.80 8.90 32.06
C TYR A 202 13.63 8.14 31.02
N VAL A 203 12.99 7.46 30.06
CA VAL A 203 13.67 6.64 29.02
C VAL A 203 14.60 7.47 28.11
N LEU A 204 14.44 8.79 28.06
CA LEU A 204 15.22 9.69 27.19
C LEU A 204 15.99 10.78 27.96
N SER A 205 16.01 10.74 29.29
CA SER A 205 16.75 11.72 30.08
C SER A 205 18.26 11.53 29.91
N GLY A 206 18.95 12.56 29.43
CA GLY A 206 20.41 12.55 29.25
C GLY A 206 20.90 12.21 27.83
N VAL A 207 20.01 12.02 26.86
CA VAL A 207 20.41 11.91 25.45
C VAL A 207 20.60 13.32 24.88
N PRO A 208 21.83 13.77 24.56
CA PRO A 208 22.03 15.05 23.90
C PRO A 208 21.38 15.00 22.52
N PHE A 209 20.50 15.95 22.22
CA PHE A 209 19.94 16.13 20.90
C PHE A 209 20.54 17.38 20.26
N GLU A 210 20.89 17.26 18.99
CA GLU A 210 21.36 18.38 18.18
C GLU A 210 20.37 18.58 17.04
N LEU A 211 19.92 19.82 16.84
CA LEU A 211 18.96 20.13 15.79
C LEU A 211 19.64 19.94 14.43
N ASN A 212 19.00 19.20 13.52
CA ASN A 212 19.59 18.92 12.22
C ASN A 212 19.82 20.23 11.44
N LYS A 213 21.03 20.42 10.89
CA LYS A 213 21.48 21.63 10.19
C LYS A 213 20.53 22.11 9.08
N LYS A 214 19.73 21.22 8.49
CA LYS A 214 18.69 21.59 7.50
C LYS A 214 17.51 22.42 8.07
N TYR A 215 17.42 22.54 9.39
CA TYR A 215 16.45 23.39 10.09
C TYR A 215 17.08 24.69 10.60
N PHE A 216 18.39 24.89 10.39
CA PHE A 216 18.94 26.23 10.49
C PHE A 216 18.42 26.98 9.26
N MET A 217 17.43 27.83 9.49
CA MET A 217 16.96 28.75 8.47
C MET A 217 18.03 29.83 8.33
N ASP A 218 18.65 29.93 7.15
CA ASP A 218 19.54 31.04 6.80
C ASP A 218 18.68 32.31 6.65
N GLY A 219 18.34 32.93 7.77
CA GLY A 219 17.53 34.14 7.82
C GLY A 219 16.55 34.12 8.98
N PHE A 220 16.89 34.86 10.04
CA PHE A 220 16.01 35.09 11.18
C PHE A 220 14.73 35.89 10.81
N GLU A 221 14.68 36.47 9.60
CA GLU A 221 13.61 37.37 9.14
C GLU A 221 12.30 36.65 8.75
N ASP A 222 12.35 35.41 8.25
CA ASP A 222 11.15 34.67 7.84
C ASP A 222 10.40 34.00 9.01
N PHE A 223 11.04 33.87 10.17
CA PHE A 223 10.41 33.27 11.36
C PHE A 223 9.47 34.25 12.06
N ASP A 224 9.79 35.55 12.03
CA ASP A 224 9.02 36.61 12.68
C ASP A 224 7.64 36.75 12.01
N GLY A 225 7.60 36.74 10.66
CA GLY A 225 6.33 36.80 9.91
C GLY A 225 5.41 35.57 10.10
N PHE A 226 5.97 34.40 10.47
CA PHE A 226 5.17 33.23 10.83
C PHE A 226 4.61 33.33 12.26
N LEU A 227 5.38 33.88 13.20
CA LEU A 227 4.92 34.11 14.56
C LEU A 227 3.87 35.22 14.65
N GLU A 228 3.97 36.26 13.82
CA GLU A 228 2.98 37.34 13.74
C GLU A 228 1.59 36.86 13.25
N GLN A 229 1.50 35.71 12.58
CA GLN A 229 0.22 35.09 12.18
C GLN A 229 -0.42 34.23 13.28
N ILE A 230 0.32 33.90 14.34
CA ILE A 230 -0.21 33.14 15.48
C ILE A 230 -0.74 34.15 16.49
N CYS A 231 -2.01 34.50 16.34
CA CYS A 231 -2.70 35.33 17.33
C CYS A 231 -2.93 34.50 18.60
N CYS A 232 -2.05 34.67 19.59
CA CYS A 232 -2.19 34.08 20.91
C CYS A 232 -3.34 34.77 21.66
N LYS A 233 -4.47 34.07 21.84
CA LYS A 233 -5.59 34.56 22.66
C LYS A 233 -5.22 34.50 24.15
N THR A 234 -5.68 35.48 24.93
CA THR A 234 -5.50 35.42 26.39
C THR A 234 -6.44 34.37 27.00
N PRO A 235 -6.13 33.86 28.22
CA PRO A 235 -7.04 32.97 28.93
C PRO A 235 -8.45 33.56 29.08
N GLU A 236 -8.59 34.88 29.33
CA GLU A 236 -9.90 35.52 29.45
C GLU A 236 -10.66 35.57 28.12
N GLU A 237 -9.97 35.75 26.99
CA GLU A 237 -10.60 35.72 25.67
C GLU A 237 -11.15 34.34 25.34
N VAL A 238 -10.40 33.28 25.69
CA VAL A 238 -10.86 31.89 25.55
C VAL A 238 -12.07 31.64 26.45
N GLU A 239 -12.02 32.04 27.72
CA GLU A 239 -13.15 31.87 28.64
C GLU A 239 -14.41 32.62 28.16
N LYS A 240 -14.26 33.79 27.54
CA LYS A 240 -15.37 34.55 26.96
C LYS A 240 -15.95 33.89 25.70
N GLU A 241 -15.11 33.42 24.79
CA GLU A 241 -15.52 32.78 23.53
C GLU A 241 -16.29 31.48 23.79
N PHE A 242 -15.89 30.73 24.82
CA PHE A 242 -16.49 29.46 25.19
C PHE A 242 -17.41 29.56 26.42
N ASN A 243 -17.83 30.77 26.82
CA ASN A 243 -18.78 30.95 27.93
C ASN A 243 -20.18 30.52 27.51
N TYR A 244 -20.50 29.24 27.77
CA TYR A 244 -21.81 28.68 27.52
C TYR A 244 -22.74 28.95 28.71
N GLY A 245 -23.43 30.08 28.67
CA GLY A 245 -24.52 30.37 29.60
C GLY A 245 -25.78 29.63 29.15
N PHE A 246 -26.29 28.70 29.98
CA PHE A 246 -27.46 27.84 29.72
C PHE A 246 -28.81 28.58 29.52
N ALA A 247 -28.79 29.84 29.05
CA ALA A 247 -29.95 30.67 28.77
C ALA A 247 -30.82 30.08 27.66
N LEU A 248 -30.20 29.38 26.69
CA LEU A 248 -30.91 28.70 25.61
C LEU A 248 -31.71 27.50 26.13
N GLU A 249 -31.18 26.72 27.07
CA GLU A 249 -31.96 25.63 27.70
C GLU A 249 -33.03 26.16 28.64
N ARG A 250 -32.73 27.24 29.36
CA ARG A 250 -33.69 27.86 30.30
C ARG A 250 -34.88 28.52 29.61
N SER A 251 -34.75 28.92 28.34
CA SER A 251 -35.88 29.48 27.58
C SER A 251 -36.87 28.41 27.11
N VAL A 252 -36.41 27.20 26.82
CA VAL A 252 -37.26 26.05 26.42
C VAL A 252 -38.15 25.57 27.58
N ILE A 253 -37.70 25.73 28.83
CA ILE A 253 -38.46 25.30 30.02
C ILE A 253 -39.57 26.31 30.38
N ARG A 254 -39.55 27.53 29.82
CA ARG A 254 -40.46 28.64 30.21
C ARG A 254 -41.54 29.00 29.19
N SER A 255 -41.72 28.26 28.09
CA SER A 255 -42.87 28.49 27.22
C SER A 255 -44.11 27.77 27.79
N PRO A 256 -45.17 28.48 28.20
CA PRO A 256 -46.45 27.87 28.59
C PRO A 256 -47.19 27.24 27.41
#